data_AF-Q4SBL6-F1
#
_entry.id   AF-Q4SBL6-F1
#
_cell.length_a   1.000
_cell.length_b   1.000
_cell.length_c   1.000
_cell.angle_alpha   90.00
_cell.angle_beta   90.00
_cell.angle_gamma   90.00
#
_symmetry.space_group_name_H-M   'P 1'
#
loop_
_entity.id
_entity.type
_entity.pdbx_description
1 polymer ?
#
loop_
_entity_poly.entity_id
_entity_poly.type
_entity_poly.pdbx_seq_one_letter_code
_entity_poly.pdbx_strand_id
1 'polypeptide(L)'
;MPSIQLYSRPTIKKICVDMVVYYETLCPECRRYLSLMVFPTLVMLSDIMSLTVVPYGNARVGKLSEYAVAISRKSMMATSTCLTITNDAFPIIFCMESSSDVIKSGQACAKLYAPALDWGAVMKCVNGDLGNQLMHQNALKTDALQPPHQYVPWVTINGVHTEELQNKAMTSLFSLICSTYKGTKPEACGGM
;
A
#
# COMPACT_ATOMS: atom_id res chain seq x y z
N MET A 1 50.67 -11.04 15.10
CA MET A 1 49.47 -10.18 15.08
C MET A 1 48.28 -11.08 14.78
N PRO A 2 47.33 -11.30 15.70
CA PRO A 2 46.20 -12.18 15.45
C PRO A 2 45.10 -11.43 14.70
N SER A 3 44.60 -12.07 13.64
CA SER A 3 43.57 -11.58 12.73
C SER A 3 42.22 -11.49 13.44
N ILE A 4 41.64 -10.29 13.49
CA ILE A 4 40.29 -10.04 14.01
C ILE A 4 39.29 -10.65 13.02
N GLN A 5 38.67 -11.78 13.37
CA GLN A 5 37.47 -12.26 12.70
C GLN A 5 36.33 -11.29 13.00
N LEU A 6 35.89 -10.56 11.97
CA LEU A 6 34.68 -9.75 11.99
C LEU A 6 33.47 -10.69 12.09
N TYR A 7 32.96 -10.91 13.30
CA TYR A 7 31.65 -11.54 13.49
C TYR A 7 30.58 -10.60 12.94
N SER A 8 30.03 -10.93 11.77
CA SER A 8 28.82 -10.30 11.24
C SER A 8 27.66 -10.52 12.21
N ARG A 9 27.13 -9.44 12.79
CA ARG A 9 25.95 -9.47 13.66
C ARG A 9 24.76 -10.06 12.88
N PRO A 10 24.02 -11.03 13.44
CA PRO A 10 22.76 -11.46 12.86
C PRO A 10 21.80 -10.27 12.82
N THR A 11 21.29 -9.93 11.64
CA THR A 11 20.14 -9.04 11.52
C THR A 11 18.93 -9.73 12.13
N ILE A 12 18.54 -9.30 13.34
CA ILE A 12 17.31 -9.76 13.99
C ILE A 12 16.15 -9.43 13.05
N LYS A 13 15.52 -10.44 12.46
CA LYS A 13 14.31 -10.25 11.65
C LYS A 13 13.22 -9.77 12.59
N LYS A 14 12.88 -8.48 12.49
CA LYS A 14 11.76 -7.88 13.24
C LYS A 14 10.50 -8.70 12.92
N ILE A 15 9.91 -9.31 13.93
CA ILE A 15 8.63 -10.00 13.79
C ILE A 15 7.60 -8.89 13.56
N CYS A 16 6.90 -8.92 12.44
CA CYS A 16 5.78 -8.05 12.10
C CYS A 16 4.75 -8.86 11.32
N VAL A 17 3.50 -8.41 11.34
CA VAL A 17 2.46 -8.87 10.42
C VAL A 17 2.64 -8.13 9.10
N ASP A 18 2.93 -8.85 8.02
CA ASP A 18 3.02 -8.27 6.69
C ASP A 18 1.63 -8.18 6.07
N MET A 19 1.21 -6.98 5.71
CA MET A 19 -0.07 -6.73 5.07
C MET A 19 0.14 -6.08 3.71
N VAL A 20 -0.49 -6.66 2.69
CA VAL A 20 -0.53 -6.07 1.35
C VAL A 20 -1.98 -5.79 0.98
N VAL A 21 -2.24 -4.58 0.48
CA VAL A 21 -3.55 -4.16 -0.04
C VAL A 21 -3.43 -3.86 -1.52
N TYR A 22 -4.12 -4.65 -2.33
CA TYR A 22 -4.29 -4.42 -3.75
C TYR A 22 -5.58 -3.64 -3.96
N TYR A 23 -5.49 -2.47 -4.61
CA TYR A 23 -6.60 -1.53 -4.70
C TYR A 23 -6.62 -0.78 -6.02
N GLU A 24 -7.75 -0.13 -6.30
CA GLU A 24 -7.91 0.80 -7.42
C GLU A 24 -8.17 2.22 -6.91
N THR A 25 -7.48 3.21 -7.47
CA THR A 25 -7.74 4.62 -7.19
C THR A 25 -9.17 5.01 -7.62
N LEU A 26 -9.85 5.91 -6.90
CA LEU A 26 -11.27 6.24 -7.10
C LEU A 26 -12.29 5.14 -6.82
N CYS A 27 -11.89 3.90 -6.53
CA CYS A 27 -12.85 2.86 -6.15
C CYS A 27 -13.46 3.22 -4.78
N PRO A 28 -14.80 3.40 -4.66
CA PRO A 28 -15.43 3.82 -3.41
C PRO A 28 -15.10 2.91 -2.22
N GLU A 29 -15.15 1.60 -2.42
CA GLU A 29 -14.82 0.62 -1.37
C GLU A 29 -13.34 0.64 -0.99
N CYS A 30 -12.44 0.82 -1.97
CA CYS A 30 -11.02 0.98 -1.69
C CYS A 30 -10.76 2.24 -0.85
N ARG A 31 -11.34 3.38 -1.25
CA ARG A 31 -11.20 4.65 -0.52
C ARG A 31 -11.69 4.53 0.91
N ARG A 32 -12.91 3.97 1.09
CA ARG A 32 -13.49 3.73 2.41
C ARG A 32 -12.59 2.81 3.25
N TYR A 33 -12.07 1.73 2.66
CA TYR A 33 -11.20 0.78 3.35
C TYR A 33 -9.88 1.41 3.78
N LEU A 34 -9.20 2.13 2.88
CA LEU A 34 -7.93 2.80 3.19
C LEU A 34 -8.12 3.83 4.31
N SER A 35 -9.21 4.61 4.27
CA SER A 35 -9.45 5.67 5.24
C SER A 35 -9.97 5.19 6.59
N LEU A 36 -10.89 4.22 6.61
CA LEU A 36 -11.58 3.80 7.84
C LEU A 36 -10.96 2.57 8.52
N MET A 37 -10.21 1.75 7.78
CA MET A 37 -9.60 0.53 8.33
C MET A 37 -8.08 0.64 8.35
N VAL A 38 -7.45 0.91 7.20
CA VAL A 38 -5.99 0.82 7.06
C VAL A 38 -5.28 1.94 7.79
N PHE A 39 -5.64 3.21 7.54
CA PHE A 39 -4.99 4.36 8.17
C PHE A 39 -5.04 4.34 9.71
N PRO A 40 -6.21 4.21 10.37
CA PRO A 40 -6.24 4.17 11.83
C PRO A 40 -5.49 2.97 12.40
N THR A 41 -5.57 1.79 11.77
CA THR A 41 -4.84 0.61 12.24
C THR A 41 -3.34 0.81 12.13
N LEU A 42 -2.85 1.38 11.01
CA LEU A 42 -1.43 1.65 10.82
C LEU A 42 -0.91 2.65 11.85
N VAL A 43 -1.66 3.72 12.15
CA VAL A 43 -1.28 4.69 13.19
C VAL A 43 -1.12 4.00 14.55
N MET A 44 -2.04 3.09 14.91
CA MET A 44 -2.01 2.42 16.20
C MET A 44 -1.01 1.26 16.30
N LEU A 45 -0.75 0.55 15.21
CA LEU A 45 -0.03 -0.74 15.21
C LEU A 45 1.22 -0.77 14.33
N SER A 46 1.72 0.37 13.86
CA SER A 46 2.91 0.48 12.99
C SER A 46 4.15 -0.23 13.53
N ASP A 47 4.27 -0.40 14.85
CA ASP A 47 5.37 -1.13 15.46
C ASP A 47 5.37 -2.63 15.17
N ILE A 48 4.20 -3.21 14.90
CA ILE A 48 3.99 -4.66 14.76
C ILE A 48 3.46 -5.08 13.39
N MET A 49 3.25 -4.13 12.47
CA MET A 49 2.80 -4.42 11.10
C MET A 49 3.66 -3.70 10.05
N SER A 50 3.78 -4.31 8.87
CA SER A 50 4.21 -3.64 7.65
C SER A 50 3.04 -3.53 6.69
N LEU A 51 2.95 -2.41 5.98
CA LEU A 51 1.94 -2.18 4.96
C LEU A 51 2.61 -1.96 3.61
N THR A 52 2.17 -2.75 2.62
CA THR A 52 2.42 -2.49 1.20
C THR A 52 1.09 -2.19 0.51
N VAL A 53 1.04 -1.14 -0.29
CA VAL A 53 -0.12 -0.86 -1.16
C VAL A 53 0.27 -1.09 -2.62
N VAL A 54 -0.60 -1.77 -3.35
CA VAL A 54 -0.41 -2.11 -4.77
C VAL A 54 -1.54 -1.44 -5.56
N PRO A 55 -1.33 -0.19 -6.03
CA PRO A 55 -2.26 0.48 -6.92
C PRO A 55 -2.21 -0.19 -8.31
N TYR A 56 -3.28 -0.91 -8.65
CA TYR A 56 -3.52 -1.46 -9.98
C TYR A 56 -5.00 -1.87 -10.13
N GLY A 57 -5.45 -2.70 -9.20
CA GLY A 57 -6.82 -3.19 -9.09
C GLY A 57 -7.27 -4.03 -10.29
N ASN A 58 -8.49 -3.80 -10.77
CA ASN A 58 -9.09 -4.57 -11.88
C ASN A 58 -8.65 -4.08 -13.27
N ALA A 59 -7.61 -3.23 -13.35
CA ALA A 59 -7.12 -2.72 -14.62
C ALA A 59 -6.68 -3.90 -15.50
N ARG A 60 -7.44 -4.18 -16.57
CA ARG A 60 -6.99 -5.10 -17.61
C ARG A 60 -6.23 -4.30 -18.64
N VAL A 61 -5.00 -4.71 -18.94
CA VAL A 61 -4.26 -4.24 -20.11
C VAL A 61 -5.08 -4.62 -21.35
N GLY A 62 -5.95 -3.74 -21.83
CA GLY A 62 -6.71 -4.03 -23.06
C GLY A 62 -8.05 -3.35 -23.32
N LYS A 63 -8.60 -2.45 -22.50
CA LYS A 63 -9.83 -1.73 -22.89
C LYS A 63 -9.74 -0.21 -22.69
N LEU A 64 -9.44 0.47 -23.80
CA LEU A 64 -9.50 1.91 -24.03
C LEU A 64 -10.96 2.38 -24.19
N SER A 65 -11.83 2.15 -23.21
CA SER A 65 -13.14 2.81 -23.24
C SER A 65 -13.04 4.19 -22.58
N GLU A 66 -13.20 5.22 -23.41
CA GLU A 66 -13.21 6.65 -23.09
C GLU A 66 -11.83 7.24 -22.75
N TYR A 67 -11.12 7.66 -23.79
CA TYR A 67 -9.71 8.09 -23.75
C TYR A 67 -9.39 9.10 -22.64
N ALA A 68 -10.24 10.10 -22.39
CA ALA A 68 -10.00 11.10 -21.35
C ALA A 68 -10.14 10.53 -19.92
N VAL A 69 -11.14 9.68 -19.68
CA VAL A 69 -11.34 8.99 -18.39
C VAL A 69 -10.25 7.93 -18.18
N ALA A 70 -9.84 7.25 -19.25
CA ALA A 70 -8.71 6.33 -19.23
C ALA A 70 -7.38 7.04 -18.93
N ILE A 71 -7.15 8.24 -19.48
CA ILE A 71 -5.96 9.06 -19.19
C ILE A 71 -5.97 9.55 -17.75
N SER A 72 -7.09 10.07 -17.24
CA SER A 72 -7.16 10.57 -15.86
C SER A 72 -6.96 9.43 -14.86
N ARG A 73 -7.62 8.27 -15.05
CA ARG A 73 -7.39 7.08 -14.23
C ARG A 73 -5.97 6.55 -14.34
N LYS A 74 -5.37 6.54 -15.55
CA LYS A 74 -3.97 6.15 -15.74
C LYS A 74 -3.03 7.09 -14.99
N SER A 75 -3.25 8.41 -15.07
CA SER A 75 -2.45 9.41 -14.36
C SER A 75 -2.55 9.25 -12.84
N MET A 76 -3.74 8.94 -12.33
CA MET A 76 -3.98 8.69 -10.91
C MET A 76 -3.27 7.44 -10.42
N MET A 77 -3.47 6.33 -11.13
CA MET A 77 -2.81 5.06 -10.83
C MET A 77 -1.30 5.21 -10.89
N ALA A 78 -0.77 5.90 -11.91
CA ALA A 78 0.64 6.18 -12.07
C ALA A 78 1.17 7.06 -10.92
N THR A 79 0.40 8.05 -10.45
CA THR A 79 0.81 8.90 -9.32
C THR A 79 0.92 8.07 -8.03
N SER A 80 -0.11 7.30 -7.68
CA SER A 80 -0.05 6.40 -6.52
C SER A 80 1.06 5.38 -6.65
N THR A 81 1.26 4.81 -7.84
CA THR A 81 2.35 3.87 -8.14
C THR A 81 3.72 4.52 -7.91
N CYS A 82 3.96 5.70 -8.47
CA CYS A 82 5.22 6.41 -8.29
C CYS A 82 5.45 6.84 -6.84
N LEU A 83 4.40 7.10 -6.06
CA LEU A 83 4.54 7.38 -4.63
C LEU A 83 5.01 6.16 -3.82
N THR A 84 4.73 4.93 -4.26
CA THR A 84 5.17 3.70 -3.55
C THR A 84 6.68 3.53 -3.46
N ILE A 85 7.47 4.30 -4.21
CA ILE A 85 8.94 4.30 -4.09
C ILE A 85 9.43 5.07 -2.85
N THR A 86 8.54 5.82 -2.19
CA THR A 86 8.83 6.65 -1.02
C THR A 86 8.43 5.94 0.27
N ASN A 87 9.09 6.26 1.39
CA ASN A 87 8.77 5.66 2.69
C ASN A 87 7.40 6.12 3.24
N ASP A 88 6.95 7.31 2.83
CA ASP A 88 5.70 7.94 3.30
C ASP A 88 4.56 7.76 2.29
N ALA A 89 4.67 6.77 1.41
CA ALA A 89 3.73 6.53 0.31
C ALA A 89 2.28 6.46 0.80
N PHE A 90 2.03 5.67 1.83
CA PHE A 90 0.66 5.38 2.25
C PHE A 90 -0.06 6.59 2.87
N PRO A 91 0.51 7.35 3.83
CA PRO A 91 -0.13 8.58 4.31
C PRO A 91 -0.44 9.59 3.21
N ILE A 92 0.45 9.74 2.21
CA ILE A 92 0.20 10.61 1.05
C ILE A 92 -0.98 10.07 0.21
N ILE A 93 -0.97 8.78 -0.11
CA ILE A 93 -2.03 8.11 -0.87
C ILE A 93 -3.37 8.22 -0.14
N PHE A 94 -3.41 7.97 1.17
CA PHE A 94 -4.60 8.11 2.01
C PHE A 94 -5.17 9.54 1.92
N CYS A 95 -4.32 10.56 2.01
CA CYS A 95 -4.74 11.95 1.88
C CYS A 95 -5.33 12.25 0.50
N MET A 96 -4.68 11.77 -0.55
CA MET A 96 -5.16 11.95 -1.93
C MET A 96 -6.50 11.25 -2.14
N GLU A 97 -6.62 9.99 -1.72
CA GLU A 97 -7.85 9.19 -1.79
C GLU A 97 -8.94 9.69 -0.84
N SER A 98 -8.64 10.60 0.09
CA SER A 98 -9.64 11.28 0.92
C SER A 98 -10.12 12.60 0.30
N SER A 99 -9.50 13.07 -0.78
CA SER A 99 -9.84 14.33 -1.45
C SER A 99 -10.95 14.18 -2.49
N SER A 100 -11.64 15.28 -2.80
CA SER A 100 -12.59 15.33 -3.93
C SER A 100 -11.88 15.24 -5.28
N ASP A 101 -10.63 15.71 -5.37
CA ASP A 101 -9.78 15.62 -6.56
C ASP A 101 -8.42 15.02 -6.16
N VAL A 102 -8.27 13.72 -6.42
CA VAL A 102 -7.11 12.92 -6.02
C VAL A 102 -5.82 13.41 -6.69
N ILE A 103 -5.88 13.88 -7.95
CA ILE A 103 -4.69 14.38 -8.65
C ILE A 103 -4.27 15.74 -8.11
N LYS A 104 -5.21 16.69 -8.04
CA LYS A 104 -4.88 18.06 -7.63
C LYS A 104 -4.44 18.14 -6.17
N SER A 105 -4.89 17.22 -5.33
CA SER A 105 -4.45 17.13 -3.93
C SER A 105 -3.04 16.54 -3.76
N GLY A 106 -2.49 15.85 -4.77
CA GLY A 106 -1.23 15.11 -4.68
C GLY A 106 -0.08 15.91 -4.08
N GLN A 107 0.21 17.10 -4.62
CA GLN A 107 1.31 17.93 -4.13
C GLN A 107 1.08 18.45 -2.70
N ALA A 108 -0.16 18.82 -2.37
CA ALA A 108 -0.50 19.29 -1.03
C ALA A 108 -0.38 18.14 0.00
N CYS A 109 -0.85 16.95 -0.34
CA CYS A 109 -0.71 15.74 0.47
C CYS A 109 0.76 15.33 0.64
N ALA A 110 1.56 15.38 -0.44
CA ALA A 110 2.99 15.14 -0.36
C ALA A 110 3.67 16.13 0.59
N LYS A 111 3.37 17.42 0.50
CA LYS A 111 3.91 18.44 1.41
C LYS A 111 3.50 18.22 2.86
N LEU A 112 2.29 17.72 3.10
CA LEU A 112 1.77 17.46 4.45
C LEU A 112 2.48 16.29 5.14
N TYR A 113 2.69 15.18 4.43
CA TYR A 113 3.22 13.95 5.03
C TYR A 113 4.71 13.72 4.76
N ALA A 114 5.27 14.29 3.69
CA ALA A 114 6.67 14.15 3.29
C ALA A 114 7.20 15.47 2.72
N PRO A 115 7.43 16.50 3.55
CA PRO A 115 7.83 17.84 3.08
C PRO A 115 9.17 17.87 2.33
N ALA A 116 10.02 16.85 2.52
CA ALA A 116 11.28 16.69 1.80
C ALA A 116 11.14 15.96 0.44
N LEU A 117 9.97 15.40 0.14
CA LEU A 117 9.72 14.72 -1.13
C LEU A 117 9.69 15.73 -2.28
N ASP A 118 10.54 15.53 -3.28
CA ASP A 118 10.50 16.30 -4.52
C ASP A 118 9.31 15.85 -5.38
N TRP A 119 8.25 16.67 -5.39
CA TRP A 119 7.08 16.43 -6.25
C TRP A 119 7.43 16.42 -7.74
N GLY A 120 8.47 17.16 -8.16
CA GLY A 120 8.97 17.12 -9.52
C GLY A 120 9.50 15.75 -9.91
N ALA A 121 10.19 15.06 -9.00
CA ALA A 121 10.64 13.69 -9.19
C ALA A 121 9.46 12.70 -9.31
N VAL A 122 8.40 12.88 -8.51
CA VAL A 122 7.16 12.08 -8.62
C VAL A 122 6.54 12.28 -10.01
N MET A 123 6.38 13.53 -10.46
CA MET A 123 5.81 13.81 -11.78
C MET A 123 6.70 13.33 -12.94
N LYS A 124 8.03 13.35 -12.76
CA LYS A 124 8.97 12.75 -13.73
C LYS A 124 8.78 11.23 -13.82
N CYS A 125 8.52 10.56 -12.71
CA CYS A 125 8.15 9.14 -12.71
C CYS A 125 6.81 8.92 -13.43
N VAL A 126 5.78 9.69 -13.08
CA VAL A 126 4.42 9.57 -13.65
C VAL A 126 4.43 9.72 -15.18
N ASN A 127 5.20 10.69 -15.68
CA ASN A 127 5.27 11.00 -17.11
C ASN A 127 6.36 10.23 -17.87
N GLY A 128 7.15 9.39 -17.18
CA GLY A 128 8.31 8.70 -17.74
C GLY A 128 8.15 7.18 -17.79
N ASP A 129 9.17 6.51 -18.34
CA ASP A 129 9.19 5.05 -18.48
C ASP A 129 9.17 4.33 -17.13
N LEU A 130 9.73 4.95 -16.09
CA LEU A 130 9.71 4.40 -14.74
C LEU A 130 8.27 4.16 -14.25
N GLY A 131 7.35 5.11 -14.44
CA GLY A 131 5.95 4.94 -14.06
C GLY A 131 5.29 3.77 -14.78
N ASN A 132 5.55 3.61 -16.09
CA ASN A 132 5.05 2.48 -16.87
C ASN A 132 5.62 1.15 -16.37
N GLN A 133 6.91 1.09 -16.05
CA GLN A 133 7.57 -0.11 -15.52
C GLN A 133 7.00 -0.50 -14.15
N LEU A 134 6.83 0.47 -13.25
CA LEU A 134 6.25 0.22 -11.93
C LEU A 134 4.78 -0.22 -12.01
N MET A 135 4.00 0.38 -12.91
CA MET A 135 2.62 -0.08 -13.17
C MET A 135 2.60 -1.51 -13.70
N HIS A 136 3.51 -1.87 -14.61
CA HIS A 136 3.63 -3.23 -15.11
C HIS A 136 4.03 -4.21 -13.99
N GLN A 137 4.93 -3.81 -13.09
CA GLN A 137 5.27 -4.62 -11.91
C GLN A 137 4.06 -4.81 -10.98
N ASN A 138 3.25 -3.78 -10.77
CA ASN A 138 2.01 -3.91 -10.00
C ASN A 138 1.00 -4.84 -10.68
N ALA A 139 0.92 -4.81 -12.02
CA ALA A 139 0.13 -5.77 -12.80
C ALA A 139 0.58 -7.20 -12.52
N LEU A 140 1.88 -7.49 -12.69
CA LEU A 140 2.45 -8.82 -12.46
C LEU A 140 2.24 -9.30 -11.03
N LYS A 141 2.40 -8.43 -10.02
CA LYS A 141 2.13 -8.75 -8.62
C LYS A 141 0.66 -9.10 -8.37
N THR A 142 -0.25 -8.43 -9.07
CA THR A 142 -1.70 -8.62 -8.94
C THR A 142 -2.16 -9.89 -9.67
N ASP A 143 -1.59 -10.17 -10.85
CA ASP A 143 -1.85 -11.38 -11.64
C ASP A 143 -1.28 -12.65 -10.98
N ALA A 144 -0.22 -12.52 -10.19
CA ALA A 144 0.39 -13.62 -9.44
C ALA A 144 -0.39 -14.02 -8.17
N LEU A 145 -1.47 -13.31 -7.83
CA LEU A 145 -2.27 -13.61 -6.64
C LEU A 145 -2.85 -15.02 -6.70
N GLN A 146 -2.79 -15.72 -5.56
CA GLN A 146 -3.37 -17.03 -5.37
C GLN A 146 -4.25 -17.02 -4.10
N PRO A 147 -5.57 -17.24 -4.23
CA PRO A 147 -6.32 -17.32 -5.49
C PRO A 147 -6.28 -15.99 -6.27
N PRO A 148 -6.56 -16.01 -7.59
CA PRO A 148 -6.71 -14.78 -8.36
C PRO A 148 -7.76 -13.86 -7.72
N HIS A 149 -7.46 -12.57 -7.61
CA HIS A 149 -8.40 -11.61 -7.05
C HIS A 149 -9.68 -11.53 -7.87
N GLN A 150 -10.82 -11.41 -7.18
CA GLN A 150 -12.14 -11.32 -7.82
C GLN A 150 -12.75 -9.92 -7.72
N TYR A 151 -12.20 -9.08 -6.84
CA TYR A 151 -12.64 -7.72 -6.55
C TYR A 151 -11.52 -6.96 -5.85
N VAL A 152 -11.74 -5.66 -5.63
CA VAL A 152 -10.90 -4.82 -4.79
C VAL A 152 -11.74 -4.09 -3.74
N PRO A 153 -11.17 -3.76 -2.55
CA PRO A 153 -9.80 -4.04 -2.13
C PRO A 153 -9.56 -5.53 -1.87
N TRP A 154 -8.36 -6.02 -2.20
CA TRP A 154 -7.93 -7.40 -1.96
C TRP A 154 -6.76 -7.41 -0.99
N VAL A 155 -6.88 -8.17 0.10
CA VAL A 155 -5.93 -8.14 1.22
C VAL A 155 -5.20 -9.46 1.33
N THR A 156 -3.88 -9.41 1.48
CA THR A 156 -3.08 -10.57 1.92
C THR A 156 -2.45 -10.28 3.27
N ILE A 157 -2.45 -11.28 4.15
CA ILE A 157 -1.77 -11.24 5.45
C ILE A 157 -0.68 -12.30 5.45
N ASN A 158 0.57 -11.89 5.64
CA ASN A 158 1.77 -12.72 5.54
C ASN A 158 1.81 -13.54 4.24
N GLY A 159 1.43 -12.89 3.12
CA GLY A 159 1.37 -13.52 1.79
C GLY A 159 0.19 -14.47 1.56
N VAL A 160 -0.75 -14.60 2.52
CA VAL A 160 -1.92 -15.49 2.42
C VAL A 160 -3.20 -14.68 2.26
N HIS A 161 -4.07 -15.14 1.36
CA HIS A 161 -5.45 -14.68 1.24
C HIS A 161 -6.42 -15.84 1.47
N THR A 162 -7.45 -15.60 2.28
CA THR A 162 -8.65 -16.45 2.40
C THR A 162 -9.87 -15.55 2.55
N GLU A 163 -11.06 -16.06 2.24
CA GLU A 163 -12.31 -15.31 2.48
C GLU A 163 -12.46 -14.91 3.96
N GLU A 164 -12.06 -15.78 4.90
CA GLU A 164 -12.07 -15.45 6.33
C GLU A 164 -11.13 -14.28 6.66
N LEU A 165 -9.90 -14.29 6.14
CA LEU A 165 -8.94 -13.21 6.35
C LEU A 165 -9.45 -11.91 5.74
N GLN A 166 -9.99 -11.96 4.51
CA GLN A 166 -10.58 -10.82 3.84
C GLN A 166 -11.75 -10.24 4.64
N ASN A 167 -12.69 -11.08 5.08
CA ASN A 167 -13.83 -10.65 5.89
C ASN A 167 -13.41 -10.01 7.21
N LYS A 168 -12.42 -10.60 7.90
CA LYS A 168 -11.87 -10.02 9.13
C LYS A 168 -11.17 -8.70 8.86
N ALA A 169 -10.36 -8.62 7.80
CA ALA A 169 -9.66 -7.41 7.41
C ALA A 169 -10.64 -6.27 7.11
N MET A 170 -11.77 -6.56 6.47
CA MET A 170 -12.82 -5.60 6.15
C MET A 170 -13.71 -5.21 7.35
N THR A 171 -13.82 -6.07 8.37
CA THR A 171 -14.70 -5.83 9.54
C THR A 171 -13.95 -5.21 10.72
N SER A 172 -12.78 -5.75 11.06
CA SER A 172 -11.89 -5.21 12.10
C SER A 172 -10.44 -5.58 11.77
N LEU A 173 -9.80 -4.73 10.97
CA LEU A 173 -8.40 -4.90 10.61
C LEU A 173 -7.49 -4.89 11.86
N PHE A 174 -7.76 -3.99 12.80
CA PHE A 174 -7.05 -3.89 14.07
C PHE A 174 -7.00 -5.24 14.82
N SER A 175 -8.17 -5.86 15.03
CA SER A 175 -8.26 -7.16 15.72
C SER A 175 -7.55 -8.27 14.94
N LEU A 176 -7.61 -8.24 13.60
CA LEU A 176 -6.90 -9.19 12.76
C LEU A 176 -5.38 -9.08 12.94
N ILE A 177 -4.81 -7.87 12.89
CA ILE A 177 -3.38 -7.65 13.10
C ILE A 177 -2.96 -8.10 14.51
N CYS A 178 -3.69 -7.66 15.54
CA CYS A 178 -3.39 -8.03 16.93
C CYS A 178 -3.43 -9.55 17.18
N SER A 179 -4.35 -10.28 16.55
CA SER A 179 -4.46 -11.74 16.70
C SER A 179 -3.45 -12.51 15.85
N THR A 180 -3.03 -11.94 14.72
CA THR A 180 -2.04 -12.54 13.82
C THR A 180 -0.62 -12.38 14.37
N TYR A 181 -0.34 -11.27 15.03
CA TYR A 181 0.99 -10.96 15.56
C TYR A 181 1.47 -12.00 16.57
N LYS A 182 2.73 -12.45 16.42
CA LYS A 182 3.33 -13.55 17.19
C LYS A 182 4.34 -13.09 18.25
N GLY A 183 4.68 -11.80 18.28
CA GLY A 183 5.53 -11.22 19.32
C GLY A 183 4.75 -10.79 20.56
N THR A 184 5.42 -10.08 21.46
CA THR A 184 4.78 -9.44 22.62
C THR A 184 3.81 -8.37 22.15
N LYS A 185 2.52 -8.58 22.41
CA LYS A 185 1.46 -7.67 21.95
C LYS A 185 1.62 -6.29 22.59
N PRO A 186 1.46 -5.20 21.82
CA PRO A 186 1.41 -3.86 22.39
C PRO A 186 0.15 -3.72 23.26
N GLU A 187 0.16 -2.75 24.18
CA GLU A 187 -0.96 -2.44 25.07
C GLU A 187 -2.29 -2.27 24.29
N ALA A 188 -2.25 -1.61 23.13
CA ALA A 188 -3.41 -1.43 22.26
C ALA A 188 -4.08 -2.76 21.86
N CYS A 189 -3.32 -3.85 21.76
CA CYS A 189 -3.82 -5.20 21.47
C CYS A 189 -4.24 -5.99 22.72
N GLY A 190 -4.35 -5.34 23.88
CA GLY A 190 -4.57 -5.97 25.19
C GLY A 190 -3.30 -6.62 25.77
N GLY A 191 -2.12 -6.07 25.44
CA GLY A 191 -0.85 -6.53 26.00
C GLY A 191 -0.80 -6.35 27.53
N MET A 192 -0.20 -7.32 28.22
CA MET A 192 0.36 -7.18 29.57
C MET A 192 1.88 -7.12 29.46
#